data_AF-A0A176S0I6-F1
#
_entry.id   AF-A0A176S0I6-F1
#
_cell.length_a   1.000
_cell.length_b   1.000
_cell.length_c   1.000
_cell.angle_alpha   90.00
_cell.angle_beta   90.00
_cell.angle_gamma   90.00
#
_symmetry.space_group_name_H-M   'P 1'
#
loop_
_entity.id
_entity.type
_entity.pdbx_description
1 polymer ?
#
loop_
_entity_poly.entity_id
_entity_poly.type
_entity_poly.pdbx_seq_one_letter_code
_entity_poly.pdbx_strand_id
1 'polypeptide(L)' 'MRVQPQPLNEITKQAIEVLCQQIGLVNTVRFINQFTTGYGNYTEEREQLFADMTLDEVISEIEEMRDQGIFDRSKPI' A
#
# COMPACT_ATOMS: atom_id res chain seq x y z
N MET A 1 -34.73 13.92 15.40
CA MET A 1 -33.70 12.88 15.16
C MET A 1 -32.34 13.49 15.50
N ARG A 2 -31.66 13.00 16.55
CA ARG A 2 -30.27 13.44 16.84
C ARG A 2 -29.36 12.68 15.90
N VAL A 3 -28.81 13.35 14.89
CA VAL A 3 -27.72 12.79 14.08
C VAL A 3 -26.49 12.81 14.96
N GLN A 4 -26.08 11.64 15.48
CA GLN A 4 -24.78 11.53 16.09
C GLN A 4 -23.75 11.64 14.95
N PRO A 5 -22.79 12.56 15.03
CA PRO A 5 -21.79 12.70 13.97
C PRO A 5 -20.98 11.41 13.90
N GLN A 6 -20.87 10.85 12.69
CA GLN A 6 -20.01 9.70 12.47
C GLN A 6 -18.56 10.10 12.79
N PRO A 7 -17.81 9.27 13.53
CA PRO A 7 -16.39 9.50 13.77
C PRO A 7 -15.62 9.74 12.47
N LEU A 8 -14.69 10.71 12.48
CA LEU A 8 -13.94 11.09 11.28
C LEU A 8 -13.17 9.91 10.67
N ASN A 9 -12.64 9.00 11.49
CA ASN A 9 -11.95 7.79 11.02
C ASN A 9 -12.86 6.86 10.21
N GLU A 10 -14.14 6.73 10.60
CA GLU A 10 -15.10 5.91 9.86
C GLU A 10 -15.47 6.58 8.53
N ILE A 11 -15.62 7.90 8.51
CA ILE A 11 -15.86 8.66 7.27
C ILE A 11 -14.65 8.51 6.33
N THR A 12 -13.43 8.66 6.85
CA THR A 12 -12.19 8.51 6.08
C THR A 12 -12.05 7.10 5.50
N LYS A 13 -12.35 6.06 6.28
CA LYS A 13 -12.30 4.67 5.80
C LYS A 13 -13.27 4.46 4.63
N GLN A 14 -14.52 4.89 4.78
CA GLN A 14 -15.53 4.80 3.71
C GLN A 14 -15.10 5.59 2.46
N ALA A 15 -14.53 6.79 2.64
CA ALA A 15 -14.04 7.59 1.52
C ALA A 15 -12.89 6.90 0.77
N ILE A 16 -11.95 6.28 1.48
CA ILE A 16 -10.85 5.52 0.86
C ILE A 16 -11.40 4.34 0.05
N GLU A 17 -12.37 3.59 0.59
CA GLU A 17 -13.00 2.48 -0.12
C GLU A 17 -13.68 2.95 -1.42
N VAL A 18 -14.44 4.04 -1.37
CA VAL A 18 -15.08 4.63 -2.56
C VAL A 18 -14.03 5.10 -3.57
N LEU A 19 -12.98 5.78 -3.13
CA LEU A 19 -11.92 6.24 -4.03
C LEU A 19 -11.22 5.06 -4.70
N CYS A 20 -10.89 4.00 -3.96
CA CYS A 20 -10.29 2.79 -4.52
C CYS A 20 -11.18 2.17 -5.60
N GLN A 21 -12.51 2.15 -5.39
CA GLN A 21 -13.46 1.63 -6.37
C GLN A 21 -13.58 2.50 -7.62
N GLN A 22 -13.50 3.83 -7.49
CA GLN A 22 -13.78 4.76 -8.58
C GLN A 22 -12.57 5.12 -9.42
N ILE A 23 -11.40 5.30 -8.79
CA ILE A 23 -10.18 5.77 -9.47
C ILE A 23 -9.02 4.78 -9.40
N GLY A 24 -9.19 3.67 -8.69
CA GLY A 24 -8.18 2.62 -8.52
C GLY A 24 -7.12 2.96 -7.48
N LEU A 25 -6.55 1.92 -6.87
CA LEU A 25 -5.63 2.01 -5.72
C LEU A 25 -4.46 3.01 -5.95
N VAL A 26 -3.80 2.93 -7.11
CA VAL A 26 -2.64 3.78 -7.43
C VAL A 26 -3.01 5.27 -7.43
N ASN A 27 -4.14 5.62 -8.04
CA ASN A 27 -4.58 7.01 -8.10
C ASN A 27 -5.14 7.48 -6.75
N THR A 28 -5.79 6.60 -5.99
CA THR A 28 -6.24 6.90 -4.62
C THR A 28 -5.08 7.28 -3.71
N VAL A 29 -3.99 6.50 -3.72
CA VAL A 29 -2.79 6.81 -2.92
C VAL A 29 -2.18 8.16 -3.33
N ARG A 30 -2.05 8.40 -4.65
CA ARG A 30 -1.54 9.69 -5.16
C ARG A 30 -2.42 10.86 -4.72
N PHE A 31 -3.74 10.71 -4.79
CA PHE A 31 -4.71 11.72 -4.38
C PHE A 31 -4.58 12.04 -2.89
N ILE A 32 -4.54 11.03 -2.02
CA ILE A 32 -4.41 11.23 -0.56
C ILE A 32 -3.09 11.93 -0.21
N ASN A 33 -2.00 11.55 -0.89
CA ASN A 33 -0.68 12.15 -0.69
C ASN A 33 -0.59 13.62 -1.16
N GLN A 34 -1.59 14.17 -1.86
CA GLN A 34 -1.67 15.60 -2.16
C GLN A 34 -2.06 16.44 -0.94
N PHE A 35 -2.84 15.86 -0.02
CA PHE A 35 -3.40 16.57 1.13
C PHE A 35 -2.67 16.26 2.44
N THR A 36 -1.85 15.22 2.45
CA THR A 36 -1.10 14.79 3.62
C THR A 36 0.30 14.38 3.19
N THR A 37 1.31 14.62 4.03
CA THR A 37 2.67 14.09 3.84
C THR A 37 2.79 12.60 4.18
N GLY A 38 1.67 11.91 4.41
CA GLY A 38 1.62 10.58 5.03
C GLY A 38 1.67 10.66 6.56
N TYR A 39 1.45 9.52 7.21
CA TYR A 39 1.61 9.31 8.63
C TYR A 39 2.49 8.05 8.82
N GLY A 40 3.24 7.99 9.92
CA GLY A 40 4.17 6.90 10.20
C GLY A 40 5.62 7.27 9.90
N ASN A 41 6.55 6.49 10.46
CA ASN A 41 7.97 6.61 10.19
C ASN A 41 8.39 5.41 9.35
N TYR A 42 8.28 5.53 8.03
CA TYR A 42 8.64 4.45 7.11
C TYR A 42 10.07 3.96 7.31
N THR A 43 10.99 4.80 7.81
CA THR A 43 12.36 4.37 8.14
C THR A 43 12.36 3.36 9.28
N GLU A 44 11.65 3.63 10.37
CA GLU A 44 11.54 2.72 11.51
C GLU A 44 10.74 1.46 11.15
N GLU A 45 9.64 1.62 10.41
CA GLU A 45 8.82 0.49 9.96
C GLU A 45 9.60 -0.42 8.99
N ARG A 46 10.37 0.16 8.08
CA ARG A 46 11.26 -0.58 7.17
C ARG A 46 12.35 -1.31 7.95
N GLU A 47 12.96 -0.68 8.94
CA GLU A 47 13.93 -1.35 9.81
C GLU A 47 13.28 -2.55 10.51
N GLN A 48 12.09 -2.43 11.08
CA GLN A 48 11.41 -3.57 11.72
C GLN A 48 11.08 -4.71 10.75
N LEU A 49 10.66 -4.37 9.52
CA LEU A 49 10.24 -5.37 8.52
C LEU A 49 11.42 -6.07 7.83
N PHE A 50 12.56 -5.38 7.69
CA PHE A 50 13.67 -5.84 6.85
C PHE A 50 15.03 -5.89 7.57
N ALA A 51 15.11 -5.62 8.88
CA ALA A 51 16.38 -5.64 9.63
C ALA A 51 17.12 -6.97 9.52
N ASP A 52 16.38 -8.08 9.47
CA ASP A 52 16.95 -9.42 9.41
C ASP A 52 17.14 -9.94 7.98
N MET A 53 16.79 -9.14 6.97
CA MET A 53 16.85 -9.54 5.57
C MET A 53 18.17 -9.09 4.94
N THR A 54 18.97 -10.06 4.50
CA THR A 54 20.22 -9.82 3.78
C THR A 54 19.96 -9.56 2.30
N LEU A 55 20.91 -8.87 1.65
CA LEU A 55 20.84 -8.63 0.21
C LEU A 55 20.82 -9.95 -0.59
N ASP A 56 21.55 -10.96 -0.13
CA ASP A 56 21.63 -12.26 -0.80
C ASP A 56 20.29 -13.01 -0.74
N GLU A 57 19.56 -12.93 0.38
CA GLU A 57 18.21 -13.48 0.51
C GLU A 57 17.22 -12.79 -0.44
N VAL A 58 17.28 -11.46 -0.54
CA VAL A 58 16.45 -10.69 -1.50
C VAL A 58 16.73 -11.12 -2.94
N ILE A 59 18.01 -11.31 -3.29
CA ILE A 59 18.38 -11.73 -4.65
C ILE A 59 17.87 -13.15 -4.93
N SER A 60 18.04 -14.07 -3.96
CA SER A 60 17.54 -15.44 -4.07
C SER A 60 16.02 -15.49 -4.27
N GLU A 61 15.25 -14.73 -3.49
CA GLU A 61 13.80 -14.66 -3.65
C GLU A 61 13.39 -14.11 -5.03
N ILE A 62 14.07 -13.08 -5.52
CA ILE A 62 13.78 -12.51 -6.85
C ILE A 62 14.06 -13.53 -7.96
N GLU A 63 15.12 -14.32 -7.85
CA GLU A 63 15.45 -15.39 -8.80
C GLU A 63 14.40 -16.50 -8.75
N GLU A 64 14.02 -16.97 -7.56
CA GLU A 64 12.96 -17.96 -7.38
C GLU A 64 11.61 -17.49 -7.95
N MET A 65 11.24 -16.23 -7.73
CA MET A 65 9.99 -15.67 -8.27
C MET A 65 10.01 -15.56 -9.79
N ARG A 66 11.17 -15.36 -10.41
CA ARG A 66 11.32 -15.36 -11.89
C ARG A 66 11.19 -16.77 -12.44
N ASP A 67 11.81 -17.75 -11.78
CA ASP A 67 11.74 -19.16 -12.17
C ASP A 67 10.32 -19.74 -12.01
N GLN A 68 9.57 -19.25 -11.01
CA GLN A 68 8.16 -19.59 -10.80
C GLN A 68 7.19 -18.83 -11.73
N GLY A 69 7.70 -17.92 -12.60
CA GLY A 69 6.88 -17.16 -13.54
C GLY A 69 5.93 -16.14 -12.88
N ILE A 70 6.16 -15.79 -11.61
CA ILE A 70 5.33 -14.81 -10.87
C ILE A 70 5.49 -13.42 -11.51
N PHE A 71 6.68 -13.10 -12.02
CA PHE A 71 6.98 -11.87 -12.76
C PHE A 71 6.96 -12.06 -14.28
N ASP A 72 6.05 -12.89 -14.80
CA ASP A 72 5.82 -12.96 -16.24
C ASP A 72 5.27 -11.63 -16.76
N ARG A 73 6.17 -10.81 -17.34
CA ARG A 73 5.83 -9.51 -17.95
C ARG A 73 4.95 -9.63 -19.20
N SER A 74 4.63 -10.85 -19.65
CA SER A 74 3.70 -11.09 -20.76
C SER A 74 2.23 -11.14 -20.33
N LYS A 75 1.95 -11.20 -19.01
CA LYS A 75 0.58 -11.13 -18.50
C LYS A 75 0.11 -9.67 -18.40
N PRO A 76 -1.03 -9.30 -19.03
CA PRO A 76 -1.53 -7.93 -18.97
C PRO A 76 -2.07 -7.58 -17.58
N ILE A 77 -1.92 -6.30 -17.22
CA ILE A 77 -2.45 -5.67 -15.99
C ILE A 77 -3.96 -5.52 -16.11
#